data_AF-A0A7Y1TKR9-F1
#
_entry.id   AF-A0A7Y1TKR9-F1
#
_cell.length_a   1.000
_cell.length_b   1.000
_cell.length_c   1.000
_cell.angle_alpha   90.00
_cell.angle_beta   90.00
_cell.angle_gamma   90.00
#
_symmetry.space_group_name_H-M   'P 1'
#
loop_
_entity.id
_entity.type
_entity.pdbx_description
1 polymer ?
#
loop_
_entity_poly.entity_id
_entity_poly.type
_entity_poly.pdbx_seq_one_letter_code
_entity_poly.pdbx_strand_id
1 'polypeptide(L)'
;MIANFFSKTRPINTLAIVTLLFFIYILSTIINFDGVISASFFVKRVTYFILLLIILFSVNFIVRKNNLVKDNSYTLFLYVVLLGLFPFTVLDFKLAIINFILLLSYRRIYSLRTQKDVKEKLFDSAFWIGIATLIYSWSILILFLVFLAAYVFDKWTWRNALIPIVGFFTPIIIYMAYLTAMNESMIIATIFDFNLFFEFENYNSLKLLIP
;
A
#
# COMPACT_ATOMS: atom_id res chain seq x y z
N MET A 1 2.95 18.84 24.79
CA MET A 1 2.87 17.50 25.44
C MET A 1 2.85 16.36 24.42
N ILE A 2 1.95 16.39 23.42
CA ILE A 2 1.92 15.39 22.32
C ILE A 2 3.28 15.26 21.61
N ALA A 3 3.97 16.39 21.40
CA ALA A 3 5.26 16.38 20.74
C ALA A 3 6.38 15.65 21.53
N ASN A 4 6.34 15.76 22.86
CA ASN A 4 7.30 15.04 23.71
C ASN A 4 6.95 13.56 23.78
N PHE A 5 5.66 13.20 23.73
CA PHE A 5 5.21 11.82 23.76
C PHE A 5 5.74 11.05 22.55
N PHE A 6 5.51 11.51 21.32
CA PHE A 6 5.94 10.81 20.09
C PHE A 6 7.40 11.05 19.67
N SER A 7 8.16 11.83 20.43
CA SER A 7 9.56 12.17 20.12
C SER A 7 10.51 10.97 20.07
N LYS A 8 10.16 9.85 20.70
CA LYS A 8 10.96 8.62 20.75
C LYS A 8 10.12 7.41 20.40
N THR A 9 10.68 6.44 19.69
CA THR A 9 9.98 5.18 19.38
C THR A 9 10.06 4.22 20.58
N ARG A 10 9.19 4.43 21.57
CA ARG A 10 9.05 3.56 22.76
C ARG A 10 7.90 2.57 22.59
N PRO A 11 7.95 1.37 23.20
CA PRO A 11 6.86 0.39 23.14
C PRO A 11 5.50 0.98 23.54
N ILE A 12 5.48 1.84 24.56
CA ILE A 12 4.27 2.52 25.02
C ILE A 12 3.64 3.43 23.95
N ASN A 13 4.47 4.11 23.15
CA ASN A 13 4.00 5.00 22.09
C ASN A 13 3.44 4.22 20.92
N THR A 14 4.08 3.11 20.54
CA THR A 14 3.56 2.20 19.52
C THR A 14 2.26 1.55 19.97
N LEU A 15 2.11 1.22 21.25
CA LEU A 15 0.87 0.68 21.82
C LEU A 15 -0.26 1.72 21.72
N ALA A 16 0.01 2.98 22.08
CA ALA A 16 -0.94 4.08 21.95
C ALA A 16 -1.41 4.30 20.48
N ILE A 17 -0.51 4.14 19.51
CA ILE A 17 -0.85 4.25 18.08
C ILE A 17 -1.71 3.06 17.63
N VAL A 18 -1.40 1.84 18.08
CA VAL A 18 -2.22 0.66 17.78
C VAL A 18 -3.61 0.80 18.38
N THR A 19 -3.74 1.32 19.61
CA THR A 19 -5.05 1.61 20.21
C THR A 19 -5.81 2.68 19.45
N LEU A 20 -5.13 3.71 18.93
CA LEU A 20 -5.76 4.73 18.08
C LEU A 20 -6.29 4.11 16.77
N LEU A 21 -5.49 3.27 16.11
CA LEU A 21 -5.91 2.56 14.90
C LEU A 21 -7.12 1.66 15.17
N PHE A 22 -7.13 0.96 16.31
CA PHE A 22 -8.26 0.13 16.74
C PHE A 22 -9.54 0.95 16.90
N PHE A 23 -9.44 2.13 17.54
CA PHE A 23 -10.58 3.01 17.73
C PHE A 23 -11.14 3.54 16.40
N ILE A 24 -10.28 4.00 15.50
CA ILE A 24 -10.66 4.43 14.14
C ILE A 24 -11.34 3.30 13.37
N TYR A 25 -10.79 2.08 13.45
CA TYR A 25 -11.34 0.92 12.77
C TYR A 25 -12.72 0.52 13.30
N ILE A 26 -12.93 0.57 14.62
CA ILE A 26 -14.25 0.31 15.21
C ILE A 26 -15.25 1.38 14.81
N LEU A 27 -14.89 2.66 14.93
CA LEU A 27 -15.77 3.76 14.55
C LEU A 27 -16.21 3.65 13.09
N SER A 28 -15.26 3.48 12.17
CA SER A 28 -15.56 3.31 10.74
C SER A 28 -16.47 2.09 10.49
N THR A 29 -16.24 0.98 11.19
CA THR A 29 -17.08 -0.22 11.11
C THR A 29 -18.51 0.03 11.60
N ILE A 30 -18.69 0.80 12.68
CA ILE A 30 -20.02 1.14 13.22
C ILE A 30 -20.76 2.11 12.30
N ILE A 31 -20.09 3.15 11.83
CA ILE A 31 -20.69 4.20 10.96
C ILE A 31 -21.15 3.60 9.63
N ASN A 32 -20.38 2.66 9.09
CA ASN A 32 -20.67 2.01 7.81
C ASN A 32 -21.29 0.61 7.98
N PHE A 33 -21.92 0.36 9.12
CA PHE A 33 -22.61 -0.90 9.35
C PHE A 33 -23.94 -0.92 8.59
N ASP A 34 -24.03 -1.79 7.59
CA ASP A 34 -25.20 -1.96 6.72
C ASP A 34 -25.72 -3.41 6.66
N GLY A 35 -25.10 -4.32 7.43
CA GLY A 35 -25.29 -5.76 7.31
C GLY A 35 -25.97 -6.44 8.50
N VAL A 36 -26.03 -7.77 8.43
CA VAL A 36 -26.49 -8.62 9.54
C VAL A 36 -25.29 -9.06 10.37
N ILE A 37 -25.40 -8.95 11.70
CA ILE A 37 -24.39 -9.45 12.63
C ILE A 37 -24.39 -10.98 12.56
N SER A 38 -23.31 -11.56 12.06
CA SER A 38 -23.12 -13.01 11.95
C SER A 38 -21.70 -13.40 12.36
N ALA A 39 -21.47 -14.69 12.65
CA ALA A 39 -20.13 -15.18 12.96
C ALA A 39 -19.13 -14.90 11.82
N SER A 40 -19.57 -15.01 10.56
CA SER A 40 -18.73 -14.74 9.39
C SER A 40 -18.38 -13.25 9.26
N PHE A 41 -19.26 -12.35 9.70
CA PHE A 41 -18.95 -10.92 9.79
C PHE A 41 -17.78 -10.67 10.74
N PHE A 42 -17.81 -11.23 11.95
CA PHE A 42 -16.72 -11.04 12.92
C PHE A 42 -15.39 -11.60 12.41
N VAL A 43 -15.39 -12.80 11.83
CA VAL A 43 -14.17 -13.39 11.26
C VAL A 43 -13.55 -12.46 10.20
N LYS A 44 -14.36 -11.98 9.24
CA LYS A 44 -13.89 -11.04 8.21
C LYS A 44 -13.32 -9.76 8.83
N ARG A 45 -14.00 -9.17 9.81
CA ARG A 45 -13.55 -7.93 10.47
C ARG A 45 -12.26 -8.12 11.27
N VAL A 46 -12.09 -9.26 11.94
CA VAL A 46 -10.85 -9.57 12.66
C VAL A 46 -9.69 -9.80 11.68
N THR A 47 -9.90 -10.59 10.62
CA THR A 47 -8.89 -10.81 9.58
C THR A 47 -8.44 -9.50 8.94
N TYR A 48 -9.38 -8.60 8.66
CA TYR A 48 -9.07 -7.27 8.14
C TYR A 48 -8.18 -6.49 9.12
N PHE A 49 -8.58 -6.41 10.39
CA PHE A 49 -7.83 -5.65 11.37
C PHE A 49 -6.39 -6.16 11.53
N ILE A 50 -6.21 -7.49 11.48
CA ILE A 50 -4.87 -8.10 11.47
C ILE A 50 -4.06 -7.64 10.24
N LEU A 51 -4.67 -7.58 9.06
CA LEU A 51 -4.00 -7.06 7.86
C LEU A 51 -3.55 -5.59 8.04
N LEU A 52 -4.39 -4.73 8.64
CA LEU A 52 -4.01 -3.34 8.95
C LEU A 52 -2.84 -3.26 9.93
N LEU A 53 -2.80 -4.13 10.94
CA LEU A 53 -1.65 -4.21 11.85
C LEU A 53 -0.39 -4.62 11.11
N ILE A 54 -0.45 -5.63 10.24
CA ILE A 54 0.69 -6.06 9.41
C ILE A 54 1.21 -4.90 8.54
N ILE A 55 0.30 -4.13 7.94
CA ILE A 55 0.63 -2.93 7.15
C ILE A 55 1.34 -1.90 8.04
N LEU A 56 0.77 -1.55 9.19
CA LEU A 56 1.34 -0.58 10.13
C LEU A 56 2.75 -0.97 10.58
N PHE A 57 2.94 -2.24 10.97
CA PHE A 57 4.26 -2.75 11.38
C PHE A 57 5.25 -2.81 10.21
N SER A 58 4.77 -3.09 8.99
CA SER A 58 5.60 -3.06 7.78
C SER A 58 6.10 -1.64 7.50
N VAL A 59 5.26 -0.62 7.63
CA VAL A 59 5.67 0.79 7.53
C VAL A 59 6.76 1.10 8.54
N ASN A 60 6.57 0.74 9.81
CA ASN A 60 7.57 0.96 10.86
C ASN A 60 8.90 0.26 10.52
N PHE A 61 8.82 -0.99 10.08
CA PHE A 61 10.00 -1.77 9.69
C PHE A 61 10.76 -1.11 8.53
N ILE A 62 10.07 -0.67 7.48
CA ILE A 62 10.69 -0.02 6.31
C ILE A 62 11.39 1.28 6.72
N VAL A 63 10.72 2.11 7.51
CA VAL A 63 11.23 3.42 7.96
C VAL A 63 12.49 3.24 8.80
N ARG A 64 12.46 2.33 9.77
CA ARG A 64 13.60 2.05 10.67
C ARG A 64 14.75 1.37 9.94
N LYS A 65 14.46 0.37 9.09
CA LYS A 65 15.50 -0.36 8.37
C LYS A 65 16.31 0.53 7.43
N ASN A 66 15.68 1.57 6.86
CA ASN A 66 16.31 2.48 5.91
C ASN A 66 16.70 3.85 6.52
N ASN A 67 16.54 4.04 7.84
CA ASN A 67 16.80 5.30 8.55
C ASN A 67 16.20 6.52 7.83
N LEU A 68 14.94 6.41 7.38
CA LEU A 68 14.28 7.46 6.60
C LEU A 68 13.98 8.70 7.44
N VAL A 69 13.69 8.48 8.72
CA VAL A 69 13.41 9.52 9.72
C VAL A 69 14.20 9.17 10.99
N LYS A 70 14.48 10.17 11.84
CA LYS A 70 15.00 9.94 13.20
C LYS A 70 14.05 9.01 13.97
N ASP A 71 14.57 8.29 14.98
CA ASP A 71 13.82 7.34 15.81
C ASP A 71 12.70 8.01 16.64
N ASN A 72 11.61 8.35 15.96
CA ASN A 72 10.41 8.93 16.52
C ASN A 72 9.17 8.14 16.06
N SER A 73 8.09 8.30 16.81
CA SER A 73 6.82 7.62 16.53
C SER A 73 5.89 8.42 15.61
N TYR A 74 6.32 9.60 15.15
CA TYR A 74 5.48 10.48 14.33
C TYR A 74 5.11 9.87 13.00
N THR A 75 6.00 9.11 12.35
CA THR A 75 5.68 8.45 11.08
C THR A 75 4.50 7.50 11.22
N LEU A 76 4.47 6.71 12.29
CA LEU A 76 3.36 5.80 12.55
C LEU A 76 2.08 6.53 12.95
N PHE A 77 2.21 7.58 13.77
CA PHE A 77 1.09 8.41 14.16
C PHE A 77 0.43 9.07 12.94
N LEU A 78 1.22 9.74 12.10
CA LEU A 78 0.74 10.38 10.87
C LEU A 78 0.12 9.36 9.91
N TYR A 79 0.72 8.17 9.79
CA TYR A 79 0.14 7.11 8.97
C TYR A 79 -1.26 6.71 9.46
N VAL A 80 -1.45 6.50 10.76
CA VAL A 80 -2.76 6.14 11.33
C VAL A 80 -3.77 7.29 11.22
N VAL A 81 -3.35 8.53 11.42
CA VAL A 81 -4.22 9.71 11.24
C VAL A 81 -4.66 9.84 9.78
N LEU A 82 -3.74 9.68 8.82
CA LEU A 82 -4.07 9.70 7.40
C LEU A 82 -5.04 8.60 7.02
N LEU A 83 -4.88 7.38 7.55
CA LEU A 83 -5.87 6.31 7.37
C LEU A 83 -7.23 6.71 7.94
N GLY A 84 -7.26 7.32 9.12
CA GLY A 84 -8.49 7.79 9.74
C GLY A 84 -9.24 8.87 8.95
N LEU A 85 -8.57 9.66 8.11
CA LEU A 85 -9.23 10.65 7.25
C LEU A 85 -10.05 10.02 6.12
N PHE A 86 -9.83 8.74 5.81
CA PHE A 86 -10.47 8.04 4.69
C PHE A 86 -11.13 6.73 5.17
N PRO A 87 -12.22 6.79 5.95
CA PRO A 87 -12.81 5.63 6.62
C PRO A 87 -13.25 4.53 5.65
N PHE A 88 -13.69 4.89 4.43
CA PHE A 88 -14.03 3.92 3.39
C PHE A 88 -12.82 3.11 2.92
N THR A 89 -11.64 3.75 2.80
CA THR A 89 -10.42 3.04 2.40
C THR A 89 -9.92 2.11 3.50
N VAL A 90 -10.18 2.45 4.76
CA VAL A 90 -9.88 1.61 5.93
C VAL A 90 -10.72 0.33 5.97
N LEU A 91 -11.85 0.28 5.24
CA LEU A 91 -12.75 -0.88 5.21
C LEU A 91 -12.75 -1.65 3.87
N ASP A 92 -12.03 -1.17 2.85
CA ASP A 92 -11.88 -1.87 1.57
C ASP A 92 -10.69 -2.85 1.60
N PHE A 93 -11.01 -4.13 1.69
CA PHE A 93 -10.03 -5.20 1.83
C PHE A 93 -9.13 -5.32 0.60
N LYS A 94 -9.67 -5.05 -0.59
CA LYS A 94 -8.92 -5.07 -1.84
C LYS A 94 -7.86 -3.98 -1.79
N LEU A 95 -8.23 -2.75 -1.40
CA LEU A 95 -7.29 -1.63 -1.25
C LEU A 95 -6.24 -1.88 -0.16
N ALA A 96 -6.59 -2.52 0.95
CA ALA A 96 -5.62 -2.88 1.98
C ALA A 96 -4.55 -3.86 1.45
N ILE A 97 -4.95 -4.88 0.69
CA ILE A 97 -4.02 -5.81 0.05
C ILE A 97 -3.10 -5.09 -0.93
N ILE A 98 -3.65 -4.22 -1.78
CA ILE A 98 -2.87 -3.43 -2.74
C ILE A 98 -1.84 -2.56 -2.01
N ASN A 99 -2.25 -1.86 -0.95
CA ASN A 99 -1.35 -1.06 -0.12
C ASN A 99 -0.21 -1.91 0.46
N PHE A 100 -0.51 -3.10 0.98
CA PHE A 100 0.51 -4.01 1.48
C PHE A 100 1.51 -4.43 0.39
N ILE A 101 1.03 -4.80 -0.80
CA ILE A 101 1.88 -5.14 -1.95
C ILE A 101 2.78 -3.95 -2.34
N LEU A 102 2.22 -2.74 -2.38
CA LEU A 102 2.97 -1.53 -2.69
C LEU A 102 4.03 -1.22 -1.61
N LEU A 103 3.77 -1.50 -0.33
CA LEU A 103 4.79 -1.40 0.72
C LEU A 103 5.98 -2.34 0.46
N LEU A 104 5.77 -3.52 -0.11
CA LEU A 104 6.87 -4.40 -0.52
C LEU A 104 7.72 -3.78 -1.63
N SER A 105 7.10 -3.06 -2.57
CA SER A 105 7.80 -2.26 -3.57
C SER A 105 8.60 -1.13 -2.92
N TYR A 106 7.97 -0.32 -2.07
CA TYR A 106 8.63 0.79 -1.37
C TYR A 106 9.83 0.32 -0.54
N ARG A 107 9.73 -0.82 0.13
CA ARG A 107 10.84 -1.43 0.87
C ARG A 107 12.08 -1.59 -0.02
N ARG A 108 11.89 -2.05 -1.26
CA ARG A 108 12.99 -2.25 -2.22
C ARG A 108 13.50 -0.91 -2.75
N ILE A 109 12.61 0.01 -3.09
CA ILE A 109 12.95 1.37 -3.54
C ILE A 109 13.86 2.07 -2.52
N TYR A 110 13.45 2.15 -1.25
CA TYR A 110 14.25 2.83 -0.21
C TYR A 110 15.60 2.15 0.05
N SER A 111 15.67 0.83 -0.13
CA SER A 111 16.93 0.09 0.05
C SER A 111 17.98 0.36 -1.03
N LEU A 112 17.61 1.00 -2.15
CA LEU A 112 18.54 1.40 -3.22
C LEU A 112 19.62 2.35 -2.73
N ARG A 113 19.36 3.11 -1.66
CA ARG A 113 20.35 4.01 -1.03
C ARG A 113 21.66 3.32 -0.65
N THR A 114 21.61 2.03 -0.34
CA THR A 114 22.82 1.26 0.04
C THR A 114 23.67 0.84 -1.16
N GLN A 115 23.22 1.07 -2.40
CA GLN A 115 23.90 0.72 -3.67
C GLN A 115 24.31 -0.75 -3.84
N LYS A 116 23.86 -1.63 -2.94
CA LYS A 116 23.99 -3.09 -3.08
C LYS A 116 22.84 -3.63 -3.93
N ASP A 117 23.13 -4.56 -4.82
CA ASP A 117 22.13 -5.33 -5.59
C ASP A 117 21.08 -4.44 -6.27
N VAL A 118 21.53 -3.32 -6.85
CA VAL A 118 20.65 -2.28 -7.43
C VAL A 118 19.70 -2.86 -8.47
N LYS A 119 20.21 -3.72 -9.34
CA LYS A 119 19.44 -4.36 -10.41
C LYS A 119 18.31 -5.23 -9.86
N GLU A 120 18.59 -6.07 -8.87
CA GLU A 120 17.59 -6.93 -8.23
C GLU A 120 16.53 -6.09 -7.51
N LYS A 121 16.93 -5.02 -6.84
CA LYS A 121 15.99 -4.11 -6.17
C LYS A 121 15.09 -3.35 -7.13
N LEU A 122 15.61 -2.93 -8.28
CA LEU A 122 14.82 -2.30 -9.35
C LEU A 122 13.84 -3.27 -9.99
N PHE A 123 14.26 -4.51 -10.21
CA PHE A 123 13.38 -5.56 -10.71
C PHE A 123 12.28 -5.86 -9.70
N ASP A 124 12.64 -6.15 -8.45
CA ASP A 124 11.69 -6.51 -7.39
C ASP A 124 10.67 -5.40 -7.15
N SER A 125 11.10 -4.14 -7.11
CA SER A 125 10.19 -3.02 -6.87
C SER A 125 9.14 -2.91 -7.97
N ALA A 126 9.55 -3.03 -9.23
CA ALA A 126 8.64 -3.01 -10.38
C ALA A 126 7.76 -4.26 -10.45
N PHE A 127 8.29 -5.42 -10.08
CA PHE A 127 7.55 -6.69 -10.00
C PHE A 127 6.36 -6.59 -9.03
N TRP A 128 6.57 -6.06 -7.82
CA TRP A 128 5.47 -5.85 -6.87
C TRP A 128 4.44 -4.86 -7.39
N ILE A 129 4.85 -3.81 -8.10
CA ILE A 129 3.93 -2.85 -8.73
C ILE A 129 3.12 -3.50 -9.86
N GLY A 130 3.74 -4.40 -10.64
CA GLY A 130 3.03 -5.18 -11.66
C GLY A 130 1.92 -6.04 -11.05
N ILE A 131 2.20 -6.73 -9.94
CA ILE A 131 1.17 -7.48 -9.19
C ILE A 131 0.05 -6.53 -8.70
N ALA A 132 0.40 -5.39 -8.11
CA ALA A 132 -0.59 -4.41 -7.66
C ALA A 132 -1.47 -3.90 -8.81
N THR A 133 -0.89 -3.72 -10.00
CA THR A 133 -1.58 -3.24 -11.21
C THR A 133 -2.60 -4.26 -11.72
N LEU A 134 -2.30 -5.57 -11.62
CA LEU A 134 -3.26 -6.62 -11.96
C LEU A 134 -4.51 -6.58 -11.07
N ILE A 135 -4.38 -6.15 -9.82
CA ILE A 135 -5.51 -6.05 -8.87
C ILE A 135 -6.22 -4.69 -9.03
N TYR A 136 -5.45 -3.62 -9.22
CA TYR A 136 -5.94 -2.25 -9.35
C TYR A 136 -5.05 -1.42 -10.28
N SER A 137 -5.61 -1.08 -11.44
CA SER A 137 -4.90 -0.51 -12.60
C SER A 137 -4.12 0.77 -12.27
N TRP A 138 -4.68 1.65 -11.42
CA TRP A 138 -4.04 2.91 -11.03
C TRP A 138 -2.72 2.74 -10.25
N SER A 139 -2.44 1.54 -9.72
CA SER A 139 -1.16 1.24 -9.06
C SER A 139 0.05 1.43 -9.99
N ILE A 140 -0.16 1.38 -11.31
CA ILE A 140 0.90 1.61 -12.31
C ILE A 140 1.62 2.95 -12.13
N LEU A 141 0.94 3.98 -11.60
CA LEU A 141 1.52 5.31 -11.39
C LEU A 141 2.73 5.27 -10.46
N ILE A 142 2.79 4.30 -9.55
CA ILE A 142 3.89 4.12 -8.60
C ILE A 142 5.16 3.67 -9.33
N LEU A 143 5.07 3.11 -10.54
CA LEU A 143 6.23 2.74 -11.35
C LEU A 143 7.11 3.96 -11.66
N PHE A 144 6.52 5.15 -11.77
CA PHE A 144 7.27 6.40 -11.92
C PHE A 144 8.29 6.60 -10.80
N LEU A 145 7.94 6.25 -9.55
CA LEU A 145 8.85 6.35 -8.40
C LEU A 145 10.04 5.39 -8.51
N VAL A 146 9.88 4.24 -9.17
CA VAL A 146 10.99 3.30 -9.41
C VAL A 146 12.00 3.92 -10.38
N PHE A 147 11.54 4.53 -11.46
CA PHE A 147 12.42 5.23 -12.41
C PHE A 147 13.11 6.42 -11.75
N LEU A 148 12.38 7.21 -10.96
CA LEU A 148 12.96 8.32 -10.22
C LEU A 148 14.04 7.83 -9.24
N ALA A 149 13.77 6.74 -8.51
CA ALA A 149 14.75 6.15 -7.61
C ALA A 149 15.98 5.60 -8.35
N ALA A 150 15.79 4.99 -9.53
CA ALA A 150 16.89 4.55 -10.37
C ALA A 150 17.75 5.73 -10.84
N TYR A 151 17.13 6.85 -11.22
CA TYR A 151 17.83 8.06 -11.61
C TYR A 151 18.61 8.71 -10.46
N VAL A 152 18.04 8.74 -9.25
CA VAL A 152 18.66 9.39 -8.09
C VAL A 152 19.76 8.55 -7.46
N PHE A 153 19.57 7.24 -7.32
CA PHE A 153 20.47 6.38 -6.53
C PHE A 153 21.48 5.60 -7.35
N ASP A 154 21.32 5.55 -8.68
CA ASP A 154 22.18 4.80 -9.59
C ASP A 154 22.67 5.67 -10.76
N LYS A 155 23.77 5.26 -11.42
CA LYS A 155 24.21 5.90 -12.66
C LYS A 155 23.21 5.51 -13.74
N TRP A 156 22.38 6.46 -14.17
CA TRP A 156 21.37 6.25 -15.21
C TRP A 156 22.04 5.70 -16.48
N THR A 157 21.84 4.40 -16.74
CA THR A 157 22.24 3.74 -17.97
C THR A 157 21.01 3.13 -18.61
N TRP A 158 21.01 3.06 -19.95
CA TRP A 158 19.92 2.42 -20.70
C TRP A 158 19.61 1.01 -20.18
N ARG A 159 20.64 0.25 -19.81
CA ARG A 159 20.50 -1.10 -19.25
C ARG A 159 19.71 -1.09 -17.93
N ASN A 160 19.95 -0.12 -17.06
CA ASN A 160 19.27 -0.06 -15.76
C ASN A 160 17.83 0.50 -15.88
N ALA A 161 17.56 1.31 -16.91
CA ALA A 161 16.19 1.76 -17.22
C ALA A 161 15.29 0.61 -17.73
N LEU A 162 15.85 -0.40 -18.42
CA LEU A 162 15.09 -1.56 -18.88
C LEU A 162 14.66 -2.49 -17.75
N ILE A 163 15.39 -2.52 -16.63
CA ILE A 163 15.15 -3.50 -15.55
C ILE A 163 13.77 -3.33 -14.90
N PRO A 164 13.34 -2.11 -14.50
CA PRO A 164 11.97 -1.89 -14.02
C PRO A 164 10.90 -2.28 -15.05
N ILE A 165 11.15 -2.07 -16.35
CA ILE A 165 10.20 -2.43 -17.41
C ILE A 165 9.99 -3.95 -17.42
N VAL A 166 11.09 -4.71 -17.43
CA VAL A 166 11.02 -6.17 -17.40
C VAL A 166 10.37 -6.66 -16.09
N GLY A 167 10.75 -6.09 -14.96
CA GLY A 167 10.16 -6.41 -13.65
C GLY A 167 8.64 -6.21 -13.63
N PHE A 168 8.16 -5.08 -14.15
CA PHE A 168 6.74 -4.76 -14.23
C PHE A 168 5.94 -5.71 -15.11
N PHE A 169 6.45 -6.05 -16.30
CA PHE A 169 5.75 -6.94 -17.23
C PHE A 169 5.80 -8.42 -16.82
N THR A 170 6.78 -8.84 -16.01
CA THR A 170 6.92 -10.24 -15.57
C THR A 170 5.63 -10.82 -14.95
N PRO A 171 5.01 -10.23 -13.90
CA PRO A 171 3.78 -10.76 -13.32
C PRO A 171 2.60 -10.71 -14.29
N ILE A 172 2.57 -9.72 -15.19
CA ILE A 172 1.51 -9.60 -16.21
C ILE A 172 1.61 -10.77 -17.19
N ILE A 173 2.81 -11.07 -17.70
CA ILE A 173 3.03 -12.19 -18.62
C ILE A 173 2.70 -13.52 -17.94
N ILE A 174 3.09 -13.71 -16.67
CA ILE A 174 2.76 -14.92 -15.91
C ILE A 174 1.24 -15.08 -15.78
N TYR A 175 0.53 -14.00 -15.45
CA TYR A 175 -0.93 -14.03 -15.33
C TYR A 175 -1.62 -14.32 -16.67
N MET A 176 -1.14 -13.73 -17.76
CA MET A 176 -1.63 -14.03 -19.12
C MET A 176 -1.40 -15.48 -19.52
N ALA A 177 -0.23 -16.05 -19.19
CA ALA A 177 0.06 -17.46 -19.44
C ALA A 177 -0.87 -18.38 -18.65
N TYR A 178 -1.16 -18.02 -17.39
CA TYR A 178 -2.13 -18.75 -16.56
C TYR A 178 -3.55 -18.73 -17.15
N LEU A 179 -4.05 -17.56 -17.56
CA LEU A 179 -5.37 -17.42 -18.17
C LEU A 179 -5.50 -18.22 -19.48
N THR A 180 -4.47 -18.13 -20.34
CA THR A 180 -4.40 -18.89 -21.58
C THR A 180 -4.44 -20.40 -21.31
N ALA A 181 -3.76 -20.88 -20.26
CA ALA A 181 -3.80 -22.28 -19.86
C ALA A 181 -5.16 -22.73 -19.32
N MET A 182 -5.93 -21.82 -18.72
CA MET A 182 -7.30 -22.08 -18.22
C MET A 182 -8.37 -21.89 -19.31
N ASN A 183 -7.99 -21.59 -20.56
CA ASN A 183 -8.89 -21.21 -21.65
C ASN A 183 -9.78 -19.99 -21.31
N GLU A 184 -9.33 -19.13 -20.40
CA GLU A 184 -10.00 -17.87 -20.09
C GLU A 184 -9.46 -16.78 -21.02
N SER A 185 -10.34 -16.17 -21.81
CA SER A 185 -9.98 -15.06 -22.70
C SER A 185 -10.13 -13.72 -21.97
N MET A 186 -9.21 -13.42 -21.06
CA MET A 186 -9.12 -12.05 -20.55
C MET A 186 -8.45 -11.13 -21.58
N ILE A 187 -9.11 -10.03 -21.92
CA ILE A 187 -8.55 -9.02 -22.82
C ILE A 187 -7.60 -8.14 -22.00
N ILE A 188 -6.35 -7.95 -22.45
CA ILE A 188 -5.36 -7.06 -21.79
C ILE A 188 -5.95 -5.68 -21.45
N ALA A 189 -6.89 -5.20 -22.26
CA ALA A 189 -7.62 -3.96 -22.04
C ALA A 189 -8.33 -3.89 -20.66
N THR A 190 -8.78 -5.02 -20.10
CA THR A 190 -9.44 -5.02 -18.78
C THR A 190 -8.45 -4.85 -17.63
N ILE A 191 -7.17 -5.22 -17.80
CA ILE A 191 -6.12 -4.97 -16.80
C ILE A 191 -5.82 -3.47 -16.73
N PHE A 192 -5.87 -2.78 -17.87
CA PHE A 192 -5.62 -1.34 -18.01
C PHE A 192 -6.92 -0.55 -18.16
N ASP A 193 -7.98 -0.98 -17.48
CA ASP A 193 -9.23 -0.24 -17.43
C ASP A 193 -9.13 0.92 -16.42
N PHE A 194 -8.65 2.05 -16.93
CA PHE A 194 -8.65 3.30 -16.18
C PHE A 194 -10.05 3.90 -16.31
N ASN A 195 -10.91 3.66 -15.31
CA ASN A 195 -12.17 4.38 -15.18
C ASN A 195 -11.88 5.88 -15.00
N LEU A 196 -11.87 6.64 -16.10
CA LEU A 196 -11.58 8.08 -16.14
C LEU A 196 -12.80 8.97 -15.85
N PHE A 197 -13.96 8.35 -15.59
CA PHE A 197 -15.18 9.06 -15.20
C PHE A 197 -15.07 9.49 -13.73
N PHE A 198 -14.57 10.70 -13.50
CA PHE A 198 -14.55 11.30 -12.18
C PHE A 198 -15.95 11.82 -11.82
N GLU A 199 -16.75 10.98 -11.17
CA GLU A 199 -18.03 11.39 -10.59
C GLU A 199 -17.80 12.10 -9.25
N PHE A 200 -17.74 13.43 -9.31
CA PHE A 200 -17.52 14.26 -8.11
C PHE A 200 -18.75 14.37 -7.21
N GLU A 201 -19.91 13.89 -7.67
CA GLU A 201 -21.19 13.99 -6.96
C GLU A 201 -21.16 13.27 -5.60
N ASN A 202 -20.38 12.19 -5.49
CA ASN A 202 -20.16 11.46 -4.24
C ASN A 202 -19.52 12.33 -3.15
N TYR A 203 -18.65 13.30 -3.50
CA TYR A 203 -18.00 14.20 -2.53
C TYR A 203 -18.95 15.22 -1.90
N ASN A 204 -20.17 15.37 -2.42
CA ASN A 204 -21.20 16.21 -1.81
C ASN A 204 -21.88 15.53 -0.61
N SER A 205 -21.63 14.24 -0.38
CA SER A 205 -22.21 13.52 0.75
C SER A 205 -21.44 13.75 2.04
N LEU A 206 -22.14 14.17 3.11
CA LEU A 206 -21.56 14.31 4.46
C LEU A 206 -20.96 13.00 4.98
N LYS A 207 -21.43 11.85 4.47
CA LYS A 207 -20.94 10.52 4.81
C LYS A 207 -19.47 10.31 4.42
N LEU A 208 -18.97 11.03 3.40
CA LEU A 208 -17.57 11.01 2.96
C LEU A 208 -16.68 12.05 3.68
N LEU A 209 -17.28 13.09 4.29
CA LEU A 209 -16.56 14.19 4.95
C LEU A 209 -16.37 13.99 6.45
N ILE A 210 -17.13 13.08 7.06
CA ILE A 210 -17.07 12.79 8.50
C ILE A 210 -16.38 11.43 8.69
N PRO A 211 -15.20 11.37 9.33
CA PRO A 211 -14.46 10.15 9.67
C PRO A 211 -15.25 9.15 10.51
#